data_AF-A0A3P1T2Z3-F1
#
_entry.id   AF-A0A3P1T2Z3-F1
#
_cell.length_a   1.000
_cell.length_b   1.000
_cell.length_c   1.000
_cell.angle_alpha   90.00
_cell.angle_beta   90.00
_cell.angle_gamma   90.00
#
_symmetry.space_group_name_H-M   'P 1'
#
loop_
_entity.id
_entity.type
_entity.pdbx_description
1 polymer ?
#
loop_
_entity_poly.entity_id
_entity_poly.type
_entity_poly.pdbx_seq_one_letter_code
_entity_poly.pdbx_strand_id
1 'polypeptide(L)'
;MKVNTSTGIHAILVHPDLEQAPEWVTFAAEDLSGMRRILGCQWVERVTTPIPGVSMWVDEEGALDPEGIHNAHCSAILYPGRIVGPALLTGITPIGEVASLNAQQVAALAGRGITVQPRPSHRADLQWLSEEEIVGLTGRVRRRIAQRDGEVTA
;
A
#
# COMPACT_ATOMS: atom_id res chain seq x y z
N MET A 1 7.57 30.79 13.66
CA MET A 1 8.29 29.86 12.76
C MET A 1 7.25 28.91 12.19
N LYS A 2 6.80 29.11 10.94
CA LYS A 2 5.80 28.24 10.31
C LYS A 2 6.48 26.92 9.96
N VAL A 3 6.06 25.82 10.58
CA VAL A 3 6.45 24.48 10.14
C VAL A 3 5.78 24.26 8.79
N ASN A 4 6.55 24.38 7.71
CA ASN A 4 6.10 23.93 6.39
C ASN A 4 6.11 22.40 6.41
N THR A 5 5.00 21.79 6.83
CA THR A 5 4.71 20.41 6.49
C THR A 5 4.37 20.38 5.00
N SER A 6 5.37 20.29 4.13
CA SER A 6 5.10 19.76 2.79
C SER A 6 4.74 18.30 3.01
N THR A 7 3.44 18.00 3.08
CA THR A 7 2.91 16.67 3.31
C THR A 7 3.31 15.79 2.13
N GLY A 8 4.40 15.04 2.27
CA GLY A 8 4.88 14.16 1.22
C GLY A 8 3.84 13.12 0.85
N ILE A 9 3.80 12.75 -0.43
CA ILE A 9 3.06 11.59 -0.90
C ILE A 9 3.76 10.35 -0.41
N HIS A 10 2.93 9.46 0.08
CA HIS A 10 3.30 8.37 0.93
C HIS A 10 2.84 7.09 0.21
N ALA A 11 3.77 6.38 -0.41
CA ALA A 11 3.51 5.34 -1.41
C ALA A 11 4.26 4.04 -1.08
N ILE A 12 3.83 2.92 -1.68
CA ILE A 12 4.50 1.62 -1.53
C ILE A 12 5.31 1.34 -2.79
N LEU A 13 6.60 1.08 -2.63
CA LEU A 13 7.45 0.55 -3.69
C LEU A 13 7.42 -0.98 -3.63
N VAL A 14 7.06 -1.61 -4.75
CA VAL A 14 7.10 -3.06 -4.93
C VAL A 14 8.29 -3.37 -5.84
N HIS A 15 9.27 -4.05 -5.29
CA HIS A 15 10.46 -4.47 -6.02
C HIS A 15 10.14 -5.64 -6.96
N PRO A 16 10.84 -5.76 -8.10
CA PRO A 16 10.62 -6.87 -9.03
C PRO A 16 11.13 -8.20 -8.47
N ASP A 17 12.08 -8.15 -7.55
CA ASP A 17 12.58 -9.31 -6.81
C ASP A 17 11.59 -9.71 -5.69
N LEU A 18 11.14 -10.96 -5.70
CA LEU A 18 10.22 -11.50 -4.69
C LEU A 18 10.86 -11.64 -3.31
N GLU A 19 12.20 -11.68 -3.22
CA GLU A 19 12.91 -11.72 -1.94
C GLU A 19 12.90 -10.35 -1.24
N GLN A 20 12.72 -9.27 -2.00
CA GLN A 20 12.68 -7.92 -1.46
C GLN A 20 11.24 -7.52 -1.11
N ALA A 21 10.99 -7.37 0.19
CA ALA A 21 9.67 -6.96 0.68
C ALA A 21 9.29 -5.57 0.15
N PRO A 22 7.99 -5.32 -0.12
CA PRO A 22 7.51 -3.97 -0.41
C PRO A 22 7.87 -2.99 0.70
N GLU A 23 8.18 -1.75 0.33
CA GLU A 23 8.63 -0.73 1.30
C GLU A 23 7.91 0.61 1.13
N TRP A 24 7.92 1.41 2.19
CA TRP A 24 7.35 2.75 2.15
C TRP A 24 8.36 3.75 1.58
N VAL A 25 7.91 4.52 0.59
CA VAL A 25 8.66 5.66 0.04
C VAL A 25 7.86 6.96 0.19
N THR A 26 8.57 8.08 0.19
CA THR A 26 7.97 9.42 0.28
C THR A 26 8.56 10.35 -0.76
N PHE A 27 7.71 11.10 -1.47
CA PHE A 27 8.09 12.09 -2.48
C PHE A 27 7.09 13.25 -2.53
N ALA A 28 7.39 14.34 -3.23
CA ALA A 28 6.49 15.50 -3.33
C ALA A 28 5.37 15.27 -4.35
N ALA A 29 4.14 15.73 -4.06
CA ALA A 29 2.95 15.43 -4.89
C ALA A 29 3.07 15.85 -6.37
N GLU A 30 3.81 16.94 -6.63
CA GLU A 30 3.99 17.51 -7.96
C GLU A 30 5.22 16.93 -8.69
N ASP A 31 5.93 15.98 -8.08
CA ASP A 31 7.25 15.55 -8.54
C ASP A 31 7.23 14.20 -9.28
N LEU A 32 6.87 14.25 -10.57
CA LEU A 32 7.08 13.12 -11.50
C LEU A 32 8.58 12.75 -11.61
N SER A 33 9.50 13.70 -11.41
CA SER A 33 10.94 13.40 -11.41
C SER A 33 11.35 12.58 -10.19
N GLY A 34 10.67 12.77 -9.06
CA GLY A 34 10.78 11.97 -7.86
C GLY A 34 10.34 10.53 -8.11
N MET A 35 9.20 10.33 -8.77
CA MET A 35 8.73 9.00 -9.15
C MET A 35 9.71 8.30 -10.10
N ARG A 36 10.16 9.00 -11.16
CA ARG A 36 11.17 8.51 -12.10
C ARG A 36 12.45 8.08 -11.40
N ARG A 37 12.92 8.87 -10.42
CA ARG A 37 14.11 8.53 -9.62
C ARG A 37 13.91 7.29 -8.77
N ILE A 38 12.72 7.13 -8.17
CA ILE A 38 12.37 5.95 -7.37
C ILE A 38 12.32 4.69 -8.26
N LEU A 39 11.74 4.82 -9.45
CA LEU A 39 11.59 3.70 -10.40
C LEU A 39 12.85 3.42 -11.23
N GLY A 40 13.80 4.38 -11.28
CA GLY A 40 15.04 4.24 -12.05
C GLY A 40 14.87 4.41 -13.56
N CYS A 41 13.84 5.12 -14.02
CA CYS A 41 13.48 5.25 -15.44
C CYS A 41 13.38 6.71 -15.92
N GLN A 42 13.31 6.92 -17.24
CA GLN A 42 13.04 8.24 -17.82
C GLN A 42 11.54 8.52 -17.97
N TRP A 43 10.77 7.48 -18.27
CA TRP A 43 9.34 7.58 -18.56
C TRP A 43 8.55 6.70 -17.60
N VAL A 44 7.47 7.27 -17.05
CA VAL A 44 6.58 6.57 -16.14
C VAL A 44 5.20 6.53 -16.74
N GLU A 45 4.59 5.35 -16.71
CA GLU A 45 3.21 5.15 -17.11
C GLU A 45 2.34 4.91 -15.86
N ARG A 46 1.16 5.52 -15.83
CA ARG A 46 0.14 5.24 -14.81
C ARG A 46 -0.77 4.11 -15.28
N VAL A 47 -0.80 3.04 -14.52
CA VAL A 47 -1.67 1.88 -14.70
C VAL A 47 -2.77 1.87 -13.64
N THR A 48 -4.02 1.72 -14.08
CA THR A 48 -5.17 1.54 -13.18
C THR A 48 -5.12 0.17 -12.54
N THR A 49 -5.28 0.10 -11.22
CA THR A 49 -5.32 -1.16 -10.48
C THR A 49 -6.78 -1.62 -10.25
N PRO A 50 -7.02 -2.91 -9.96
CA PRO A 50 -8.34 -3.41 -9.57
C PRO A 50 -8.77 -2.96 -8.15
N ILE A 51 -7.92 -2.22 -7.42
CA ILE A 51 -8.24 -1.70 -6.08
C ILE A 51 -8.73 -0.26 -6.22
N PRO A 52 -9.96 0.06 -5.77
CA PRO A 52 -10.51 1.42 -5.88
C PRO A 52 -9.61 2.47 -5.24
N GLY A 53 -9.33 3.53 -6.02
CA GLY A 53 -8.52 4.65 -5.57
C GLY A 53 -7.01 4.36 -5.47
N VAL A 54 -6.53 3.20 -5.94
CA VAL A 54 -5.11 2.89 -6.02
C VAL A 54 -4.64 2.93 -7.48
N SER A 55 -3.55 3.65 -7.73
CA SER A 55 -2.83 3.64 -9.01
C SER A 55 -1.47 3.00 -8.84
N MET A 56 -1.01 2.39 -9.91
CA MET A 56 0.33 1.85 -10.03
C MET A 56 1.10 2.66 -11.07
N TRP A 57 2.34 2.99 -10.77
CA TRP A 57 3.25 3.66 -11.68
C TRP A 57 4.39 2.71 -11.99
N VAL A 58 4.68 2.57 -13.28
CA VAL A 58 5.69 1.63 -13.79
C VAL A 58 6.63 2.34 -14.74
N ASP A 59 7.79 1.74 -14.94
CA ASP A 59 8.69 2.10 -16.03
C ASP A 59 8.05 1.75 -17.38
N GLU A 60 7.79 2.76 -18.20
CA GLU A 60 7.25 2.59 -19.56
C GLU A 60 8.28 1.94 -20.49
N GLU A 61 9.56 2.25 -20.31
CA GLU A 61 10.67 1.76 -21.13
C GLU A 61 10.88 0.26 -20.90
N GLY A 62 10.64 -0.20 -19.66
CA GLY A 62 10.74 -1.60 -19.28
C GLY A 62 9.84 -2.54 -20.09
N ALA A 63 8.74 -2.06 -20.67
CA ALA A 63 7.91 -2.84 -21.59
C ALA A 63 8.66 -3.28 -22.85
N LEU A 64 9.71 -2.54 -23.25
CA LEU A 64 10.57 -2.81 -24.39
C LEU A 64 11.82 -3.62 -24.02
N ASP A 65 12.06 -3.88 -22.74
CA ASP A 65 13.22 -4.64 -22.26
C ASP A 65 12.87 -6.13 -22.08
N PRO A 66 13.28 -7.02 -23.02
CA PRO A 66 13.02 -8.45 -22.90
C PRO A 66 13.84 -9.12 -21.78
N GLU A 67 14.96 -8.52 -21.36
CA GLU A 67 15.86 -9.07 -20.34
C GLU A 67 15.58 -8.51 -18.94
N GLY A 68 14.76 -7.46 -18.85
CA GLY A 68 14.42 -6.79 -17.61
C GLY A 68 13.75 -7.72 -16.58
N ILE A 69 14.03 -7.45 -15.30
CA ILE A 69 13.54 -8.26 -14.18
C ILE A 69 12.02 -8.09 -14.05
N HIS A 70 11.29 -9.20 -14.10
CA HIS A 70 9.84 -9.19 -14.06
C HIS A 70 9.29 -9.01 -12.63
N ASN A 71 8.38 -8.06 -12.46
CA ASN A 71 7.66 -7.87 -11.21
C ASN A 71 6.44 -8.80 -11.11
N ALA A 72 6.71 -10.05 -10.73
CA ALA A 72 5.69 -11.09 -10.64
C ALA A 72 4.58 -10.78 -9.60
N HIS A 73 4.90 -10.04 -8.52
CA HIS A 73 3.92 -9.63 -7.52
C HIS A 73 2.84 -8.74 -8.15
N CYS A 74 3.24 -7.64 -8.78
CA CYS A 74 2.29 -6.71 -9.39
C CYS A 74 1.54 -7.34 -10.56
N SER A 75 2.21 -8.16 -11.39
CA SER A 75 1.56 -8.83 -12.51
C SER A 75 0.55 -9.90 -12.10
N ALA A 76 0.79 -10.63 -11.02
CA ALA A 76 -0.18 -11.63 -10.55
C ALA A 76 -1.44 -10.99 -9.93
N ILE A 77 -1.29 -9.82 -9.31
CA ILE A 77 -2.29 -9.26 -8.39
C ILE A 77 -3.01 -8.02 -8.93
N LEU A 78 -2.26 -7.14 -9.61
CA LEU A 78 -2.70 -5.78 -9.94
C LEU A 78 -2.85 -5.53 -11.44
N TYR A 79 -2.20 -6.31 -12.30
CA TYR A 79 -2.24 -6.07 -13.74
C TYR A 79 -2.00 -7.35 -14.55
N PRO A 80 -2.92 -7.76 -15.45
CA PRO A 80 -2.85 -9.04 -16.16
C PRO A 80 -1.80 -9.12 -17.29
N GLY A 81 -0.73 -8.33 -17.21
CA GLY A 81 0.36 -8.27 -18.19
C GLY A 81 1.73 -8.21 -17.53
N ARG A 82 2.79 -8.21 -18.35
CA ARG A 82 4.17 -8.18 -17.87
C ARG A 82 4.53 -6.79 -17.36
N ILE A 83 4.95 -6.69 -16.11
CA ILE A 83 5.59 -5.50 -15.53
C ILE A 83 7.07 -5.78 -15.37
N VAL A 84 7.91 -4.84 -15.80
CA VAL A 84 9.36 -4.91 -15.70
C VAL A 84 9.83 -3.86 -14.71
N GLY A 85 10.77 -4.24 -13.85
CA GLY A 85 11.33 -3.34 -12.84
C GLY A 85 10.40 -3.07 -11.66
N PRO A 86 10.77 -2.11 -10.80
CA PRO A 86 9.96 -1.73 -9.66
C PRO A 86 8.61 -1.15 -10.08
N ALA A 87 7.62 -1.24 -9.19
CA ALA A 87 6.31 -0.62 -9.36
C ALA A 87 5.98 0.23 -8.13
N LEU A 88 5.45 1.43 -8.35
CA LEU A 88 5.13 2.37 -7.28
C LEU A 88 3.61 2.50 -7.13
N LEU A 89 3.10 2.18 -5.95
CA LEU A 89 1.67 2.19 -5.63
C LEU A 89 1.31 3.46 -4.87
N THR A 90 0.37 4.23 -5.41
CA THR A 90 -0.11 5.49 -4.83
C THR A 90 -1.62 5.46 -4.64
N GLY A 91 -2.12 6.28 -3.73
CA GLY A 91 -3.52 6.67 -3.75
C GLY A 91 -3.80 7.61 -4.93
N ILE A 92 -5.08 7.79 -5.25
CA ILE A 92 -5.55 8.85 -6.13
C ILE A 92 -6.71 9.61 -5.48
N THR A 93 -6.75 10.93 -5.72
CA THR A 93 -7.89 11.76 -5.32
C THR A 93 -9.09 11.53 -6.26
N PRO A 94 -10.31 11.96 -5.90
CA PRO A 94 -11.48 11.87 -6.77
C PRO A 94 -11.33 12.59 -8.12
N ILE A 95 -10.42 13.57 -8.21
CA ILE A 95 -10.10 14.30 -9.45
C ILE A 95 -8.88 13.70 -10.19
N GLY A 96 -8.37 12.56 -9.75
CA GLY A 96 -7.34 11.79 -10.44
C GLY A 96 -5.89 12.24 -10.18
N GLU A 97 -5.66 13.08 -9.16
CA GLU A 97 -4.33 13.49 -8.72
C GLU A 97 -3.69 12.42 -7.83
N VAL A 98 -2.36 12.41 -7.78
CA VAL A 98 -1.62 11.48 -6.93
C VAL A 98 -1.78 11.86 -5.46
N ALA A 99 -2.10 10.86 -4.64
CA ALA A 99 -2.28 11.01 -3.21
C ALA A 99 -1.55 9.91 -2.44
N SER A 100 -1.39 10.14 -1.13
CA SER A 100 -0.93 9.13 -0.19
C SER A 100 -1.93 7.97 -0.11
N LEU A 101 -1.42 6.75 0.07
CA LEU A 101 -2.28 5.61 0.37
C LEU A 101 -2.92 5.78 1.76
N ASN A 102 -4.23 5.59 1.84
CA ASN A 102 -4.95 5.57 3.11
C ASN A 102 -4.98 4.15 3.72
N ALA A 103 -5.41 4.03 4.98
CA ALA A 103 -5.42 2.75 5.69
C ALA A 103 -6.26 1.66 5.00
N GLN A 104 -7.40 2.03 4.41
CA GLN A 104 -8.27 1.09 3.70
C GLN A 104 -7.59 0.55 2.43
N GLN A 105 -6.88 1.41 1.69
CA GLN A 105 -6.12 1.02 0.49
C GLN A 105 -4.95 0.11 0.85
N VAL A 106 -4.24 0.41 1.94
CA VAL A 106 -3.16 -0.45 2.46
C VAL A 106 -3.70 -1.83 2.86
N ALA A 107 -4.83 -1.86 3.58
CA ALA A 107 -5.47 -3.12 3.96
C ALA A 107 -5.94 -3.92 2.73
N ALA A 108 -6.46 -3.25 1.69
CA ALA A 108 -6.85 -3.89 0.43
C ALA A 108 -5.63 -4.47 -0.33
N LEU A 109 -4.49 -3.78 -0.32
CA LEU A 109 -3.24 -4.28 -0.89
C LEU A 109 -2.73 -5.51 -0.13
N ALA A 110 -2.72 -5.45 1.21
CA ALA A 110 -2.33 -6.57 2.07
C ALA A 110 -3.24 -7.79 1.86
N GLY A 111 -4.56 -7.57 1.75
CA GLY A 111 -5.54 -8.62 1.44
C GLY A 111 -5.34 -9.31 0.08
N ARG A 112 -4.51 -8.72 -0.79
CA ARG A 112 -4.08 -9.34 -2.05
C ARG A 112 -2.63 -9.84 -2.07
N GLY A 113 -1.91 -9.76 -0.95
CA GLY A 113 -0.54 -10.26 -0.81
C GLY A 113 0.55 -9.21 -0.83
N ILE A 114 0.24 -7.92 -1.07
CA ILE A 114 1.21 -6.83 -1.00
C ILE A 114 1.26 -6.31 0.44
N THR A 115 2.10 -6.93 1.26
CA THR A 115 2.25 -6.59 2.68
C THR A 115 3.48 -5.73 2.90
N VAL A 116 3.29 -4.57 3.54
CA VAL A 116 4.36 -3.66 3.94
C VAL A 116 4.36 -3.53 5.47
N GLN A 117 5.54 -3.36 6.06
CA GLN A 117 5.65 -3.08 7.49
C GLN A 117 4.89 -1.79 7.86
N PRO A 118 4.21 -1.71 9.01
CA PRO A 118 3.54 -0.50 9.45
C PRO A 118 4.54 0.66 9.53
N ARG A 119 4.12 1.87 9.11
CA ARG A 119 4.99 3.04 9.26
C ARG A 119 5.25 3.31 10.74
N PRO A 120 6.48 3.71 11.12
CA PRO A 120 6.79 4.11 12.49
C PRO A 120 5.86 5.22 13.01
N SER A 121 5.45 6.16 12.15
CA SER A 121 4.52 7.25 12.49
C SER A 121 3.06 6.82 12.66
N HIS A 122 2.63 5.71 12.04
CA HIS A 122 1.28 5.14 12.25
C HIS A 122 1.14 4.34 13.55
N ARG A 123 2.27 4.04 14.23
CA ARG A 123 2.23 3.36 15.54
C ARG A 123 1.63 4.25 16.64
N ALA A 124 1.59 5.57 16.42
CA ALA A 124 0.90 6.51 17.29
C ALA A 124 -0.61 6.60 16.98
N ASP A 125 -0.99 6.47 15.70
CA ASP A 125 -2.41 6.55 15.28
C ASP A 125 -3.18 5.23 15.52
N LEU A 126 -2.47 4.11 15.66
CA LEU A 126 -3.04 2.80 15.99
C LEU A 126 -3.17 2.54 17.51
N GLN A 127 -2.85 3.52 18.37
CA GLN A 127 -3.07 3.40 19.82
C GLN A 127 -4.56 3.46 20.21
N TRP A 128 -5.44 3.68 19.25
CA TRP A 128 -6.90 3.75 19.45
C TRP A 128 -7.66 2.49 19.05
N LEU A 129 -6.98 1.44 18.57
CA LEU A 129 -7.59 0.12 18.45
C LEU A 129 -7.21 -0.67 19.70
N SER A 130 -8.19 -0.95 20.56
CA SER A 130 -7.99 -1.79 21.73
C SER A 130 -7.50 -3.18 21.27
N GLU A 131 -6.68 -3.83 22.12
CA GLU A 131 -6.06 -5.14 21.84
C GLU A 131 -7.08 -6.23 21.42
N GLU A 132 -8.37 -6.03 21.65
CA GLU A 132 -9.46 -6.94 21.29
C GLU A 132 -9.74 -7.00 19.77
N GLU A 133 -9.52 -5.92 19.01
CA GLU A 133 -9.83 -5.93 17.56
C GLU A 133 -8.74 -6.63 16.73
N ILE A 134 -7.51 -6.70 17.23
CA ILE A 134 -6.40 -7.39 16.56
C ILE A 134 -6.62 -8.91 16.53
N VAL A 135 -7.29 -9.46 17.55
CA VAL A 135 -7.57 -10.91 17.64
C VAL A 135 -8.74 -11.34 16.74
N GLY A 136 -9.66 -10.41 16.41
CA GLY A 136 -10.84 -10.69 15.58
C GLY A 136 -10.54 -10.98 14.11
N LEU A 137 -9.41 -10.51 13.58
CA LEU A 137 -9.04 -10.63 12.17
C LEU A 137 -8.30 -11.95 11.83
N THR A 138 -7.75 -12.66 12.81
CA THR A 138 -6.99 -13.90 12.58
C THR A 138 -7.72 -15.19 12.97
N GLY A 139 -8.95 -15.12 13.52
CA GLY A 139 -9.61 -16.29 14.12
C GLY A 139 -11.06 -16.51 13.70
N ARG A 140 -11.31 -17.01 12.49
CA ARG A 140 -12.65 -17.53 12.15
C ARG A 140 -12.96 -18.80 12.96
N VAL A 141 -14.05 -18.71 13.74
CA VAL A 141 -14.97 -19.79 14.15
C VAL A 141 -14.50 -20.74 15.26
N ARG A 142 -15.12 -20.59 16.46
CA ARG A 142 -15.87 -21.68 17.14
C ARG A 142 -16.83 -21.14 18.21
N ARG A 143 -17.93 -21.87 18.33
CA ARG A 143 -19.20 -21.58 19.03
C ARG A 143 -19.15 -21.72 20.56
N ARG A 144 -20.10 -21.00 21.19
CA ARG A 144 -21.04 -21.36 22.28
C ARG A 144 -20.59 -21.30 23.77
N ILE A 145 -21.35 -20.46 24.48
CA ILE A 145 -22.10 -20.65 25.76
C ILE A 145 -21.32 -20.92 27.05
N ALA A 146 -21.40 -19.98 28.00
CA ALA A 146 -21.96 -20.13 29.37
C ALA A 146 -21.87 -18.74 30.08
N GLN A 147 -22.96 -18.03 30.39
CA GLN A 147 -23.86 -18.11 31.56
C GLN A 147 -23.26 -17.58 32.90
N ARG A 148 -24.06 -16.72 33.56
CA ARG A 148 -24.11 -16.37 35.01
C ARG A 148 -22.99 -15.51 35.56
N ASP A 149 -23.17 -14.61 36.53
CA ASP A 149 -24.28 -14.05 37.33
C ASP A 149 -23.68 -12.71 37.82
N GLY A 150 -24.35 -11.57 37.80
CA GLY A 150 -25.33 -11.17 38.80
C GLY A 150 -24.90 -9.80 39.35
N GLU A 151 -25.86 -8.89 39.56
CA GLU A 151 -25.95 -8.07 40.78
C GLU A 151 -27.25 -7.27 40.77
N VAL A 152 -28.22 -7.78 41.54
CA VAL A 152 -29.29 -7.02 42.16
C VAL A 152 -28.88 -6.83 43.61
N THR A 153 -28.67 -5.59 44.02
CA THR A 153 -28.84 -5.06 45.38
C THR A 153 -29.04 -3.54 45.19
N ALA A 154 -29.98 -2.83 45.81
CA ALA A 154 -30.91 -3.09 46.91
C ALA A 154 -32.22 -2.32 46.65
#